data_AF-A0A194AGL7-F1
#
_entry.id   AF-A0A194AGL7-F1
#
_cell.length_a   1.000
_cell.length_b   1.000
_cell.length_c   1.000
_cell.angle_alpha   90.00
_cell.angle_beta   90.00
_cell.angle_gamma   90.00
#
_symmetry.space_group_name_H-M   'P 1'
#
loop_
_entity.id
_entity.type
_entity.pdbx_description
1 polymer ?
#
loop_
_entity_poly.entity_id
_entity_poly.type
_entity_poly.pdbx_seq_one_letter_code
_entity_poly.pdbx_strand_id
1 'polypeptide(L)'
;MSLTTSLSRLLVKARDNAPFWKKALFAALGLLVVINVFLHPHHAHFALETKVGFWALFGVVVSVAMVLVLKKIIYPLINKPEAFYDRSE
;
A
#
# COMPACT_ATOMS: atom_id res chain seq x y z
N MET A 1 34.30 2.78 15.82
CA MET A 1 32.89 3.02 16.22
C MET A 1 32.01 2.33 15.18
N SER A 2 31.45 1.17 15.53
CA SER A 2 30.91 0.18 14.58
C SER A 2 29.56 0.62 14.00
N LEU A 3 29.52 0.87 12.68
CA LEU A 3 28.32 1.25 11.90
C LEU A 3 27.11 0.33 12.15
N THR A 4 27.37 -0.94 12.43
CA THR A 4 26.36 -1.97 12.75
C THR A 4 25.55 -1.65 14.00
N THR A 5 26.15 -1.06 15.02
CA THR A 5 25.44 -0.72 16.26
C THR A 5 24.53 0.50 16.08
N SER A 6 24.92 1.43 15.20
CA SER A 6 24.15 2.64 14.89
C SER A 6 22.94 2.32 14.00
N LEU A 7 23.10 1.48 12.98
CA LEU A 7 22.01 1.07 12.09
C LEU A 7 20.94 0.23 12.80
N SER A 8 21.36 -0.75 13.63
CA SER A 8 20.42 -1.56 14.42
C SER A 8 19.58 -0.70 15.37
N ARG A 9 20.18 0.33 15.98
CA ARG A 9 19.47 1.23 16.90
C ARG A 9 18.45 2.10 16.18
N LEU A 10 18.76 2.57 14.96
CA LEU A 10 17.83 3.31 14.11
C LEU A 10 16.66 2.44 13.64
N LEU A 11 16.93 1.19 13.24
CA LEU A 11 15.90 0.23 12.82
C LEU A 11 14.95 -0.13 13.96
N VAL A 12 15.48 -0.41 15.15
CA VAL A 12 14.65 -0.69 16.34
C VAL A 12 13.78 0.53 16.68
N LYS A 13 14.35 1.74 16.67
CA LYS A 13 13.59 2.97 16.95
C LYS A 13 12.53 3.26 15.88
N ALA A 14 12.80 2.96 14.61
CA ALA A 14 11.83 3.08 13.53
C ALA A 14 10.69 2.04 13.66
N ARG A 15 11.02 0.80 14.03
CA ARG A 15 10.05 -0.28 14.29
C ARG A 15 9.16 0.03 15.49
N ASP A 16 9.73 0.51 16.60
CA ASP A 16 8.96 0.83 17.80
C ASP A 16 8.01 2.02 17.56
N ASN A 17 8.32 2.87 16.58
CA ASN A 17 7.45 3.95 16.09
C ASN A 17 6.69 3.60 14.80
N ALA A 18 6.58 2.32 14.44
CA ALA A 18 5.80 1.86 13.29
C ALA A 18 4.39 2.46 13.19
N PRO A 19 3.59 2.60 14.28
CA PRO A 19 2.27 3.21 14.16
C PRO A 19 2.31 4.69 13.77
N PHE A 20 3.36 5.42 14.17
CA PHE A 20 3.56 6.82 13.77
C PHE A 20 3.92 6.92 12.28
N TRP A 21 4.89 6.13 11.81
CA TRP A 21 5.29 6.09 10.40
C TRP A 21 4.13 5.69 9.48
N LYS A 22 3.31 4.73 9.92
CA LYS A 22 2.10 4.34 9.20
C LYS A 22 1.11 5.51 9.08
N LYS A 23 0.85 6.24 10.17
CA LYS A 23 -0.02 7.43 10.14
C LYS A 23 0.55 8.55 9.28
N ALA A 24 1.85 8.81 9.35
CA ALA A 24 2.54 9.81 8.53
C ALA A 24 2.45 9.47 7.03
N LEU A 25 2.62 8.19 6.68
CA LEU A 25 2.44 7.70 5.30
C LEU A 25 1.01 7.93 4.80
N PHE A 26 0.00 7.55 5.59
CA PHE A 26 -1.40 7.79 5.22
C PHE A 26 -1.74 9.29 5.14
N ALA A 27 -1.17 10.12 6.01
CA ALA A 27 -1.33 11.57 5.94
C ALA A 27 -0.70 12.16 4.68
N ALA A 28 0.50 11.73 4.31
CA ALA A 28 1.18 12.14 3.08
C ALA A 28 0.40 11.70 1.82
N LEU A 29 -0.12 10.46 1.82
CA LEU A 29 -1.00 9.96 0.75
C LEU A 29 -2.28 10.79 0.64
N GLY A 30 -2.94 11.08 1.77
CA GLY A 30 -4.13 11.94 1.81
C GLY A 30 -3.84 13.34 1.28
N LEU A 31 -2.72 13.95 1.69
CA LEU A 31 -2.29 15.26 1.18
C LEU A 31 -2.06 15.23 -0.34
N LEU A 32 -1.43 14.17 -0.86
CA LEU A 32 -1.22 14.01 -2.30
C LEU A 32 -2.55 13.93 -3.06
N VAL A 33 -3.55 13.24 -2.51
CA VAL A 33 -4.91 13.19 -3.08
C VAL A 33 -5.55 14.57 -3.08
N VAL A 34 -5.43 15.32 -1.98
CA VAL A 34 -5.94 16.69 -1.87
C VAL A 34 -5.27 17.60 -2.89
N ILE A 35 -3.95 17.53 -3.06
CA ILE A 35 -3.21 18.32 -4.05
C ILE A 35 -3.64 17.96 -5.49
N ASN A 36 -3.82 16.67 -5.79
CA ASN A 36 -4.29 16.20 -7.09
C ASN A 36 -5.72 16.69 -7.41
N VAL A 37 -6.56 16.88 -6.40
CA VAL A 37 -7.88 17.52 -6.54
C VAL A 37 -7.77 18.99 -6.98
N PHE A 38 -6.72 19.71 -6.58
CA PHE A 38 -6.55 21.12 -6.90
C PHE A 38 -5.75 21.38 -8.19
N LEU A 39 -4.77 20.53 -8.54
CA LEU A 39 -3.98 20.68 -9.78
C LEU A 39 -4.62 19.90 -10.95
N HIS A 40 -5.17 20.62 -11.92
CA HIS A 40 -5.80 20.03 -13.11
C HIS A 40 -4.78 19.81 -14.26
N PRO A 41 -4.72 18.62 -14.86
CA PRO A 41 -4.09 18.42 -16.16
C PRO A 41 -4.89 19.16 -17.24
N HIS A 42 -4.22 20.02 -18.02
CA HIS A 42 -4.86 20.98 -18.93
C HIS A 42 -5.33 20.40 -20.29
N HIS A 43 -5.36 19.06 -20.45
CA HIS A 43 -5.67 18.39 -21.72
C HIS A 43 -6.66 17.23 -21.52
N ALA A 44 -7.95 17.52 -21.65
CA ALA A 44 -9.04 16.55 -21.55
C ALA A 44 -9.40 15.97 -22.94
N HIS A 45 -9.38 14.63 -23.08
CA HIS A 45 -9.90 13.92 -24.26
C HIS A 45 -11.25 13.23 -23.99
N PHE A 46 -11.69 13.11 -22.73
CA PHE A 46 -13.01 12.58 -22.36
C PHE A 46 -13.78 13.48 -21.38
N ALA A 47 -15.10 13.60 -21.56
CA ALA A 47 -15.99 14.42 -20.72
C ALA A 47 -16.09 13.97 -19.24
N LEU A 48 -15.60 12.77 -18.90
CA LEU A 48 -15.48 12.26 -17.54
C LEU A 48 -14.12 12.58 -16.87
N GLU A 49 -13.12 13.02 -17.64
CA GLU A 49 -11.78 13.39 -17.13
C GLU A 49 -11.77 14.75 -16.43
N THR A 50 -12.83 15.55 -16.60
CA THR A 50 -13.03 16.83 -15.90
C THR A 50 -13.48 16.65 -14.44
N LYS A 51 -13.86 15.43 -14.02
CA LYS A 51 -14.26 15.21 -12.62
C LYS A 51 -13.04 15.06 -11.73
N VAL A 52 -12.82 16.13 -10.96
CA VAL A 52 -11.96 16.22 -9.79
C VAL A 52 -11.88 14.86 -9.06
N GLY A 53 -10.68 14.27 -9.02
CA GLY A 53 -10.41 13.06 -8.25
C GLY A 53 -10.76 11.72 -8.92
N PHE A 54 -11.16 11.67 -10.20
CA PHE A 54 -11.41 10.41 -10.91
C PHE A 54 -10.19 9.48 -10.88
N TRP A 55 -9.01 10.00 -11.20
CA TRP A 55 -7.77 9.21 -11.24
C TRP A 55 -7.30 8.76 -9.85
N ALA A 56 -7.45 9.61 -8.83
CA ALA A 56 -7.13 9.26 -7.45
C ALA A 56 -8.07 8.18 -6.90
N LEU A 57 -9.38 8.33 -7.14
CA LEU A 57 -10.38 7.34 -6.76
C LEU A 57 -10.17 6.03 -7.51
N PHE A 58 -9.92 6.09 -8.81
CA PHE A 58 -9.63 4.92 -9.64
C PHE A 58 -8.38 4.18 -9.14
N GLY A 59 -7.28 4.89 -8.89
CA GLY A 59 -6.05 4.29 -8.36
C GLY A 59 -6.26 3.60 -7.02
N VAL A 60 -6.99 4.23 -6.09
CA VAL A 60 -7.33 3.63 -4.79
C VAL A 60 -8.24 2.41 -4.97
N VAL A 61 -9.31 2.54 -5.75
CA VAL A 61 -10.28 1.46 -5.98
C VAL A 61 -9.60 0.25 -6.64
N VAL A 62 -8.81 0.47 -7.68
CA VAL A 62 -8.07 -0.59 -8.38
C VAL A 62 -7.03 -1.24 -7.46
N SER A 63 -6.31 -0.45 -6.66
CA SER A 63 -5.33 -1.00 -5.71
C SER A 63 -6.00 -1.88 -4.66
N VAL A 64 -7.12 -1.42 -4.07
CA VAL A 64 -7.89 -2.21 -3.09
C VAL A 64 -8.46 -3.47 -3.73
N ALA A 65 -9.04 -3.35 -4.93
CA ALA A 65 -9.56 -4.49 -5.68
C ALA A 65 -8.46 -5.53 -5.94
N MET A 66 -7.26 -5.10 -6.33
CA MET A 66 -6.12 -5.98 -6.55
C MET A 66 -5.71 -6.71 -5.25
N VAL A 67 -5.60 -6.01 -4.12
CA VAL A 67 -5.29 -6.64 -2.82
C VAL A 67 -6.35 -7.68 -2.43
N LEU A 68 -7.63 -7.38 -2.67
CA LEU A 68 -8.72 -8.32 -2.40
C LEU A 68 -8.65 -9.55 -3.31
N VAL A 69 -8.34 -9.38 -4.60
CA VAL A 69 -8.12 -10.48 -5.55
C VAL A 69 -6.95 -11.36 -5.09
N LEU A 70 -5.81 -10.76 -4.71
CA LEU A 70 -4.67 -11.51 -4.20
C LEU A 70 -5.05 -12.33 -2.96
N LYS A 71 -5.75 -11.71 -2.00
CA LYS A 71 -6.14 -12.39 -0.76
C LYS A 71 -7.21 -13.45 -0.96
N LYS A 72 -8.18 -13.25 -1.86
CA LYS A 72 -9.30 -14.18 -2.04
C LYS A 72 -9.09 -15.25 -3.09
N ILE A 73 -8.30 -14.97 -4.12
CA ILE A 73 -8.12 -15.87 -5.26
C ILE A 73 -6.72 -16.48 -5.23
N ILE A 74 -5.68 -15.65 -5.12
CA ILE A 74 -4.29 -16.13 -5.17
C ILE A 74 -3.91 -16.87 -3.89
N TYR A 75 -4.26 -16.34 -2.71
CA TYR A 75 -3.93 -16.98 -1.44
C TYR A 75 -4.44 -18.43 -1.34
N PRO A 76 -5.74 -18.74 -1.56
CA PRO A 76 -6.19 -20.15 -1.50
C PRO A 76 -5.66 -21.00 -2.64
N LEU A 77 -5.28 -20.42 -3.78
CA LEU A 77 -4.67 -21.15 -4.89
C LEU A 77 -3.23 -21.59 -4.60
N ILE A 78 -2.47 -20.75 -3.89
CA ILE A 78 -1.09 -21.05 -3.47
C ILE A 78 -1.05 -21.84 -2.16
N ASN A 79 -2.08 -21.71 -1.30
CA ASN A 79 -2.11 -22.38 -0.01
C ASN A 79 -2.29 -23.90 -0.20
N LYS A 80 -1.17 -24.59 -0.34
CA LYS A 80 -1.10 -26.05 -0.33
C LYS A 80 -1.48 -26.55 1.07
N PRO A 81 -2.35 -27.58 1.20
CA PRO A 81 -2.72 -28.12 2.49
C PRO A 81 -1.46 -28.55 3.26
N GLU A 82 -1.33 -28.07 4.50
CA GLU A 82 -0.17 -28.33 5.39
C GLU A 82 -0.01 -29.81 5.78
N ALA A 83 -1.00 -30.64 5.46
CA ALA A 83 -1.00 -32.10 5.69
C ALA A 83 0.07 -32.89 4.92
N PHE A 84 1.01 -32.22 4.25
CA PHE A 84 2.14 -32.86 3.57
C PHE A 84 3.37 -33.07 4.49
N TYR A 85 3.40 -32.45 5.67
CA TYR A 85 4.50 -32.62 6.65
C TYR A 85 4.13 -33.46 7.87
N ASP A 86 2.84 -33.76 8.09
CA ASP A 86 2.36 -34.60 9.21
C ASP A 86 2.29 -36.11 8.88
N ARG A 87 2.80 -36.54 7.71
CA ARG A 87 2.81 -37.96 7.31
C ARG A 87 4.21 -38.54 7.40
N SER A 88 4.77 -38.57 8.60
CA SER A 88 5.88 -39.46 8.94
C SER A 88 5.87 -39.74 10.45
N GLU A 89 4.84 -40.47 10.89
CA GLU A 89 4.93 -41.36 12.06
C GLU A 89 4.78 -42.80 11.56
#